data_AF-A0A7V2SY13-F1
#
_entry.id   AF-A0A7V2SY13-F1
#
_cell.length_a   1.000
_cell.length_b   1.000
_cell.length_c   1.000
_cell.angle_alpha   90.00
_cell.angle_beta   90.00
_cell.angle_gamma   90.00
#
_symmetry.space_group_name_H-M   'P 1'
#
loop_
_entity.id
_entity.type
_entity.pdbx_description
1 polymer ?
#
loop_
_entity_poly.entity_id
_entity_poly.type
_entity_poly.pdbx_seq_one_letter_code
_entity_poly.pdbx_strand_id
1 'polypeptide(L)'
;MTTRFNTILLGIAIVFLSLIMIWGLAGWYLTKDAQQQLSDFLQENVQNNALNSIDAELLSYKTTLVGAKASLKISSKIAFIDEQMGELFLNANLFFGPVFIDDGKLRFGKVLWKISLDPLLAAQQLSESSQTQIGEIFKSNSPFLSLWVDFDNTLHYHSHIRTLATASLRADHIISDGVLSADSLHNKMQIHADNLSLIATTGLLEIPRLIIDVDINKQKQRQQKLIHYTTKPFKLTLSGMSGTVSKPIFIAKGNLAHINQFLSGKLQLITPQTKQLELIITLRDVSTRGYQQFLQAEAQAFNLKQQIQWTLEENAETPEGQDHIWLLNDKIDQQRGQLTKIVAQKMLSKKTSLINISLDTTKEATILPEFMYQKLLRYSQRGMLNKIENHYQMVITSANNKLLVNHNSMTWGDFLQALATERN
;
A
#
# COMPACT_ATOMS: atom_id res chain seq x y z
N MET A 1 41.84 57.08 12.51
CA MET A 1 40.98 55.96 12.96
C MET A 1 39.95 55.54 11.90
N THR A 2 39.35 56.48 11.16
CA THR A 2 38.34 56.22 10.11
C THR A 2 38.83 55.35 8.93
N THR A 3 40.09 55.51 8.49
CA THR A 3 40.64 54.75 7.35
C THR A 3 40.79 53.25 7.61
N ARG A 4 41.20 52.86 8.84
CA ARG A 4 41.32 51.44 9.24
C ARG A 4 39.96 50.76 9.41
N PHE A 5 38.96 51.49 9.87
CA PHE A 5 37.59 50.98 9.99
C PHE A 5 36.99 50.67 8.61
N ASN A 6 37.18 51.56 7.64
CA ASN A 6 36.70 51.36 6.27
C ASN A 6 37.38 50.18 5.56
N THR A 7 38.65 49.88 5.85
CA THR A 7 39.35 48.74 5.25
C THR A 7 38.86 47.39 5.80
N ILE A 8 38.56 47.33 7.11
CA ILE A 8 37.98 46.13 7.73
C ILE A 8 36.56 45.89 7.20
N LEU A 9 35.74 46.95 7.10
CA LEU A 9 34.36 46.85 6.63
C LEU A 9 34.30 46.45 5.15
N LEU A 10 35.21 46.98 4.32
CA LEU A 10 35.39 46.55 2.93
C LEU A 10 35.84 45.08 2.83
N GLY A 11 36.77 44.64 3.68
CA GLY A 11 37.21 43.25 3.73
C GLY A 11 36.08 42.29 4.09
N ILE A 12 35.27 42.63 5.10
CA ILE A 12 34.07 41.85 5.48
C ILE A 12 33.07 41.81 4.33
N ALA A 13 32.81 42.94 3.67
CA ALA A 13 31.89 43.01 2.53
C ALA A 13 32.37 42.13 1.36
N ILE A 14 33.67 42.12 1.04
CA ILE A 14 34.25 41.28 -0.01
C ILE A 14 34.12 39.79 0.35
N VAL A 15 34.42 39.41 1.59
CA VAL A 15 34.25 38.03 2.05
C VAL A 15 32.78 37.61 1.95
N PHE A 16 31.86 38.48 2.37
CA PHE A 16 30.42 38.21 2.32
C PHE A 16 29.90 38.09 0.87
N LEU A 17 30.30 39.00 -0.03
CA LEU A 17 29.98 38.94 -1.46
C LEU A 17 30.55 37.69 -2.13
N SER A 18 31.78 37.31 -1.79
CA SER A 18 32.42 36.09 -2.29
C SER A 18 31.66 34.86 -1.81
N LEU A 19 31.24 34.84 -0.54
CA LEU A 19 30.42 33.77 0.02
C LEU A 19 29.07 33.68 -0.70
N ILE A 20 28.41 34.81 -0.98
CA ILE A 20 27.16 34.88 -1.75
C ILE A 20 27.37 34.35 -3.17
N MET A 21 28.44 34.75 -3.86
CA MET A 21 28.70 34.27 -5.23
C MET A 21 29.02 32.77 -5.27
N ILE A 22 29.84 32.26 -4.35
CA ILE A 22 30.12 30.83 -4.22
C ILE A 22 28.82 30.07 -3.94
N TRP A 23 27.97 30.60 -3.05
CA TRP A 23 26.67 30.00 -2.74
C TRP A 23 25.73 30.01 -3.94
N GLY A 24 25.69 31.10 -4.72
CA GLY A 24 24.90 31.21 -5.94
C GLY A 24 25.36 30.26 -7.05
N LEU A 25 26.68 30.14 -7.28
CA LEU A 25 27.24 29.21 -8.26
C LEU A 25 27.03 27.75 -7.85
N ALA A 26 27.26 27.42 -6.58
CA ALA A 26 27.01 26.09 -6.03
C ALA A 26 25.52 25.73 -6.11
N GLY A 27 24.62 26.66 -5.75
CA GLY A 27 23.18 26.49 -5.85
C GLY A 27 22.71 26.27 -7.29
N TRP A 28 23.27 27.02 -8.26
CA TRP A 28 22.95 26.83 -9.68
C TRP A 28 23.38 25.45 -10.20
N TYR A 29 24.60 25.02 -9.86
CA TYR A 29 25.11 23.69 -10.24
C TYR A 29 24.23 22.58 -9.67
N LEU A 30 23.92 22.64 -8.36
CA LEU A 30 23.05 21.67 -7.69
C LEU A 30 21.63 21.65 -8.28
N THR A 31 21.12 22.79 -8.75
CA THR A 31 19.82 22.85 -9.44
C THR A 31 19.77 22.02 -10.69
N LYS A 32 20.79 22.15 -11.55
CA LYS A 32 20.84 21.38 -12.81
C LYS A 32 20.95 19.89 -12.55
N ASP A 33 21.82 19.51 -11.62
CA ASP A 33 22.01 18.10 -11.23
C ASP A 33 20.71 17.50 -10.66
N ALA A 34 20.03 18.21 -9.75
CA ALA A 34 18.76 17.74 -9.19
C ALA A 34 17.62 17.68 -10.21
N GLN A 35 17.57 18.60 -11.18
CA GLN A 35 16.61 18.52 -12.28
C GLN A 35 16.84 17.28 -13.14
N GLN A 36 18.10 17.01 -13.50
CA GLN A 36 18.47 15.84 -14.29
C GLN A 36 18.12 14.56 -13.52
N GLN A 37 18.51 14.45 -12.25
CA GLN A 37 18.20 13.30 -11.40
C GLN A 37 16.69 13.07 -11.24
N LEU A 38 15.89 14.13 -11.10
CA LEU A 38 14.43 14.00 -11.06
C LEU A 38 13.87 13.49 -12.39
N SER A 39 14.34 14.04 -13.52
CA SER A 39 13.92 13.60 -14.85
C SER A 39 14.31 12.13 -15.09
N ASP A 40 15.53 11.76 -14.74
CA ASP A 40 16.04 10.40 -14.89
C ASP A 40 15.26 9.42 -14.01
N PHE A 41 14.96 9.78 -12.76
CA PHE A 41 14.11 8.99 -11.87
C PHE A 41 12.69 8.80 -12.43
N LEU A 42 12.08 9.86 -12.98
CA LEU A 42 10.74 9.75 -13.59
C LEU A 42 10.77 8.88 -14.86
N GLN A 43 11.78 9.05 -15.72
CA GLN A 43 11.94 8.22 -16.93
C GLN A 43 12.24 6.76 -16.60
N GLU A 44 13.14 6.50 -15.64
CA GLU A 44 13.48 5.15 -15.19
C GLU A 44 12.26 4.48 -14.56
N ASN A 45 11.49 5.22 -13.75
CA ASN A 45 10.22 4.71 -13.26
C ASN A 45 9.33 4.33 -14.44
N VAL A 46 9.07 5.20 -15.42
CA VAL A 46 8.20 4.87 -16.57
C VAL A 46 8.71 3.64 -17.37
N GLN A 47 10.02 3.49 -17.55
CA GLN A 47 10.60 2.49 -18.45
C GLN A 47 10.91 1.12 -17.82
N ASN A 48 11.45 1.07 -16.59
CA ASN A 48 12.15 -0.13 -16.10
C ASN A 48 11.39 -0.97 -15.07
N ASN A 49 10.27 -0.50 -14.53
CA ASN A 49 9.59 -1.21 -13.45
C ASN A 49 8.30 -1.91 -13.93
N ALA A 50 8.42 -3.21 -14.21
CA ALA A 50 7.28 -4.11 -14.41
C ALA A 50 6.32 -4.22 -13.19
N LEU A 51 6.63 -3.53 -12.09
CA LEU A 51 5.85 -3.43 -10.85
C LEU A 51 5.17 -2.06 -10.65
N ASN A 52 5.23 -1.14 -11.64
CA ASN A 52 4.69 0.22 -11.53
C ASN A 52 3.18 0.22 -11.28
N SER A 53 2.88 0.36 -10.00
CA SER A 53 1.55 0.57 -9.48
C SER A 53 1.20 2.05 -9.44
N ILE A 54 2.19 2.92 -9.64
CA ILE A 54 2.09 4.37 -9.52
C ILE A 54 2.78 4.96 -10.75
N ASP A 55 2.07 5.86 -11.43
CA ASP A 55 2.61 6.71 -12.48
C ASP A 55 2.84 8.11 -11.91
N ALA A 56 3.95 8.72 -12.29
CA ALA A 56 4.31 10.08 -11.90
C ALA A 56 4.68 10.87 -13.16
N GLU A 57 3.98 11.97 -13.39
CA GLU A 57 4.17 12.86 -14.53
C GLU A 57 4.62 14.25 -14.03
N LEU A 58 5.63 14.82 -14.68
CA LEU A 58 6.10 16.18 -14.40
C LEU A 58 5.29 17.18 -15.23
N LEU A 59 4.44 17.96 -14.56
CA LEU A 59 3.61 18.98 -15.21
C LEU A 59 4.36 20.29 -15.44
N SER A 60 5.15 20.71 -14.43
CA SER A 60 5.94 21.94 -14.54
C SER A 60 7.20 21.85 -13.68
N TYR A 61 8.26 22.55 -14.11
CA TYR A 61 9.49 22.69 -13.35
C TYR A 61 10.02 24.13 -13.51
N LYS A 62 10.12 24.86 -12.40
CA LYS A 62 10.60 26.24 -12.37
C LYS A 62 11.75 26.39 -11.39
N THR A 63 12.92 26.75 -11.90
CA THR A 63 14.09 27.07 -11.09
C THR A 63 13.93 28.44 -10.42
N THR A 64 14.48 28.58 -9.22
CA THR A 64 14.55 29.84 -8.45
C THR A 64 15.98 30.06 -7.98
N LEU A 65 16.28 31.23 -7.40
CA LEU A 65 17.62 31.53 -6.88
C LEU A 65 18.10 30.58 -5.76
N VAL A 66 17.16 30.02 -4.99
CA VAL A 66 17.45 29.24 -3.78
C VAL A 66 17.02 27.77 -3.89
N GLY A 67 16.56 27.34 -5.07
CA GLY A 67 15.76 26.14 -5.16
C GLY A 67 15.10 25.91 -6.51
N ALA A 68 14.13 25.01 -6.53
CA ALA A 68 13.22 24.82 -7.65
C ALA A 68 11.80 24.52 -7.14
N LYS A 69 10.82 24.62 -8.02
CA LYS A 69 9.46 24.17 -7.79
C LYS A 69 9.08 23.23 -8.92
N ALA A 70 8.55 22.07 -8.58
CA ALA A 70 8.01 21.13 -9.54
C ALA A 70 6.53 20.87 -9.21
N SER A 71 5.70 20.79 -10.24
CA SER A 71 4.33 20.29 -10.13
C SER A 71 4.29 18.88 -10.71
N LEU A 72 3.82 17.93 -9.92
CA LEU A 72 3.76 16.52 -10.28
C LEU A 72 2.30 16.06 -10.30
N LYS A 73 1.96 15.22 -11.27
CA LYS A 73 0.72 14.46 -11.27
C LYS A 73 1.05 13.02 -10.91
N ILE A 74 0.43 12.49 -9.88
CA ILE A 74 0.57 11.10 -9.47
C ILE A 74 -0.76 10.40 -9.70
N SER A 75 -0.74 9.26 -10.37
CA SER A 75 -1.89 8.37 -10.53
C SER A 75 -1.51 6.94 -10.20
N SER A 76 -2.50 6.09 -9.94
CA SER A 76 -2.27 4.67 -9.64
C SER A 76 -2.79 3.79 -10.76
N LYS A 77 -2.00 2.79 -11.14
CA LYS A 77 -2.46 1.70 -12.02
C LYS A 77 -3.18 0.58 -11.25
N ILE A 78 -3.09 0.60 -9.92
CA ILE A 78 -3.89 -0.30 -9.08
C ILE A 78 -5.28 0.32 -8.95
N ALA A 79 -6.27 -0.31 -9.59
CA ALA A 79 -7.66 0.15 -9.61
C ALA A 79 -8.20 0.50 -8.21
N PHE A 80 -7.93 -0.33 -7.20
CA PHE A 80 -8.36 -0.03 -5.83
C PHE A 80 -7.75 1.27 -5.27
N ILE A 81 -6.47 1.55 -5.53
CA ILE A 81 -5.85 2.79 -5.05
C ILE A 81 -6.32 3.98 -5.88
N ASP A 82 -6.47 3.79 -7.19
CA ASP A 82 -6.95 4.81 -8.12
C ASP A 82 -8.39 5.25 -7.81
N GLU A 83 -9.26 4.30 -7.50
CA GLU A 83 -10.65 4.58 -7.08
C GLU A 83 -10.71 5.37 -5.76
N GLN A 84 -9.73 5.18 -4.87
CA GLN A 84 -9.73 5.82 -3.54
C GLN A 84 -8.99 7.16 -3.50
N MET A 85 -7.94 7.33 -4.32
CA MET A 85 -7.11 8.54 -4.32
C MET A 85 -7.25 9.38 -5.58
N GLY A 86 -7.71 8.79 -6.68
CA GLY A 86 -7.72 9.41 -8.00
C GLY A 86 -6.35 9.91 -8.45
N GLU A 87 -6.38 10.97 -9.25
CA GLU A 87 -5.19 11.72 -9.63
C GLU A 87 -4.82 12.73 -8.53
N LEU A 88 -3.58 12.68 -8.06
CA LEU A 88 -3.05 13.60 -7.07
C LEU A 88 -2.12 14.62 -7.73
N PHE A 89 -2.39 15.90 -7.51
CA PHE A 89 -1.57 17.00 -7.98
C PHE A 89 -0.69 17.50 -6.84
N LEU A 90 0.62 17.30 -6.95
CA LEU A 90 1.59 17.64 -5.92
C LEU A 90 2.44 18.83 -6.32
N ASN A 91 2.75 19.68 -5.34
CA ASN A 91 3.77 20.69 -5.42
C ASN A 91 5.01 20.24 -4.64
N ALA A 92 6.12 20.09 -5.34
CA ALA A 92 7.41 19.73 -4.78
C ALA A 92 8.32 20.96 -4.79
N ASN A 93 8.60 21.51 -3.61
CA ASN A 93 9.54 22.62 -3.43
C ASN A 93 10.91 22.05 -3.10
N LEU A 94 11.89 22.38 -3.93
CA LEU A 94 13.27 21.98 -3.80
C LEU A 94 14.09 23.11 -3.20
N PHE A 95 14.88 22.79 -2.18
CA PHE A 95 15.80 23.71 -1.52
C PHE A 95 17.24 23.17 -1.64
N PHE A 96 18.17 24.07 -1.94
CA PHE A 96 19.60 23.76 -1.96
C PHE A 96 20.30 24.40 -0.78
N GLY A 97 21.30 23.71 -0.25
CA GLY A 97 22.18 24.28 0.74
C GLY A 97 22.69 23.24 1.73
N PRO A 98 23.76 23.57 2.47
CA PRO A 98 24.37 22.66 3.43
C PRO A 98 23.54 22.47 4.70
N VAL A 99 22.58 23.36 4.95
CA VAL A 99 21.78 23.42 6.17
C VAL A 99 20.33 23.71 5.81
N PHE A 100 19.42 22.93 6.38
CA PHE A 100 17.97 23.09 6.24
C PHE A 100 17.29 23.19 7.60
N ILE A 101 16.17 23.91 7.64
CA ILE A 101 15.25 23.89 8.78
C ILE A 101 13.99 23.16 8.34
N ASP A 102 13.72 22.04 8.99
CA ASP A 102 12.60 21.17 8.69
C ASP A 102 11.90 20.76 9.98
N ASP A 103 10.65 21.20 10.13
CA ASP A 103 9.84 21.03 11.34
C ASP A 103 10.57 21.38 12.65
N GLY A 104 11.26 22.53 12.64
CA GLY A 104 12.01 23.04 13.79
C GLY A 104 13.32 22.29 14.07
N LYS A 105 13.70 21.31 13.24
CA LYS A 105 14.97 20.59 13.34
C LYS A 105 15.95 21.11 12.29
N LEU A 106 17.20 21.26 12.71
CA LEU A 106 18.30 21.60 11.82
C LEU A 106 18.81 20.31 11.17
N ARG A 107 18.82 20.27 9.84
CA ARG A 107 19.30 19.14 9.04
C ARG A 107 20.47 19.59 8.18
N PHE A 108 21.37 18.67 7.88
CA PHE A 108 22.52 18.91 7.01
C PHE A 108 22.43 18.01 5.78
N GLY A 109 22.72 18.55 4.61
CA GLY A 109 22.69 17.78 3.37
C GLY A 109 22.95 18.62 2.14
N LYS A 110 22.65 18.07 0.97
CA LYS A 110 22.81 18.73 -0.33
C LYS A 110 21.50 19.34 -0.80
N VAL A 111 20.41 18.61 -0.59
CA VAL A 111 19.12 18.85 -1.22
C VAL A 111 17.99 18.48 -0.26
N LEU A 112 16.95 19.31 -0.19
CA LEU A 112 15.70 19.03 0.54
C LEU A 112 14.50 19.28 -0.38
N TRP A 113 13.68 18.27 -0.60
CA TRP A 113 12.37 18.38 -1.22
C TRP A 113 11.30 18.43 -0.13
N LYS A 114 10.38 19.40 -0.23
CA LYS A 114 9.14 19.46 0.53
C LYS A 114 7.97 19.32 -0.42
N ILE A 115 7.23 18.24 -0.27
CA ILE A 115 6.13 17.86 -1.14
C ILE A 115 4.82 18.09 -0.39
N SER A 116 3.95 18.87 -1.00
CA SER A 116 2.60 19.16 -0.55
C SER A 116 1.62 18.91 -1.68
N LEU A 117 0.32 18.91 -1.39
CA LEU A 117 -0.68 18.98 -2.46
C LEU A 117 -0.72 20.37 -3.09
N ASP A 118 -1.16 20.40 -4.34
CA ASP A 118 -1.61 21.60 -5.02
C ASP A 118 -3.15 21.65 -5.06
N PRO A 119 -3.79 22.33 -4.10
CA PRO A 119 -5.25 22.44 -4.08
C PRO A 119 -5.78 23.27 -5.25
N LEU A 120 -4.98 24.18 -5.84
CA LEU A 120 -5.41 25.02 -6.95
C LEU A 120 -5.44 24.25 -8.26
N LEU A 121 -4.38 23.47 -8.55
CA LEU A 121 -4.36 22.58 -9.70
C LEU A 121 -5.41 21.46 -9.56
N ALA A 122 -5.54 20.89 -8.36
CA ALA A 122 -6.59 19.91 -8.06
C ALA A 122 -7.98 20.49 -8.33
N ALA A 123 -8.26 21.73 -7.88
CA ALA A 123 -9.55 22.39 -8.13
C ALA A 123 -9.83 22.70 -9.61
N GLN A 124 -8.79 22.85 -10.44
CA GLN A 124 -8.94 23.14 -11.87
C GLN A 124 -9.11 21.88 -12.73
N GLN A 125 -8.51 20.76 -12.31
CA GLN A 125 -8.42 19.56 -13.15
C GLN A 125 -9.31 18.40 -12.68
N LEU A 126 -9.81 18.44 -11.43
CA LEU A 126 -10.61 17.35 -10.87
C LEU A 126 -12.09 17.68 -10.80
N SER A 127 -12.93 16.65 -10.83
CA SER A 127 -14.37 16.76 -10.54
C SER A 127 -14.64 17.23 -9.11
N GLU A 128 -15.79 17.87 -8.87
CA GLU A 128 -16.19 18.34 -7.52
C GLU A 128 -16.17 17.23 -6.46
N SER A 129 -16.55 16.00 -6.84
CA SER A 129 -16.49 14.82 -5.97
C SER A 129 -15.06 14.48 -5.53
N SER A 130 -14.11 14.51 -6.46
CA SER A 130 -12.69 14.21 -6.22
C SER A 130 -12.02 15.31 -5.40
N GLN A 131 -12.41 16.57 -5.63
CA GLN A 131 -11.94 17.72 -4.85
C GLN A 131 -12.34 17.60 -3.38
N THR A 132 -13.58 17.19 -3.12
CA THR A 132 -14.08 16.99 -1.75
C THR A 132 -13.32 15.87 -1.05
N GLN A 133 -13.11 14.74 -1.73
CA GLN A 133 -12.33 13.61 -1.18
C GLN A 133 -10.88 14.00 -0.87
N ILE A 134 -10.17 14.62 -1.80
CA ILE A 134 -8.77 15.03 -1.58
C ILE A 134 -8.68 16.11 -0.49
N GLY A 135 -9.62 17.05 -0.45
CA GLY A 135 -9.70 18.05 0.61
C GLY A 135 -9.90 17.44 2.00
N GLU A 136 -10.65 16.33 2.09
CA GLU A 136 -10.83 15.57 3.33
C GLU A 136 -9.58 14.78 3.74
N ILE A 137 -8.89 14.17 2.77
CA ILE A 137 -7.64 13.43 3.00
C ILE A 137 -6.52 14.39 3.43
N PHE A 138 -6.51 15.64 2.96
CA PHE A 138 -5.38 16.54 3.20
C PHE A 138 -5.82 17.93 3.67
N LYS A 139 -6.55 17.97 4.79
CA LYS A 139 -7.04 19.20 5.44
C LYS A 139 -5.96 20.21 5.86
N SER A 140 -4.68 19.92 5.62
CA SER A 140 -3.53 20.74 6.01
C SER A 140 -2.67 21.04 4.78
N ASN A 141 -2.47 22.33 4.48
CA ASN A 141 -1.53 22.82 3.46
C ASN A 141 -0.04 22.58 3.85
N SER A 142 0.23 21.76 4.86
CA SER A 142 1.60 21.45 5.28
C SER A 142 2.18 20.39 4.33
N PRO A 143 3.50 20.44 4.07
CA PRO A 143 4.14 19.36 3.33
C PRO A 143 3.91 18.05 4.10
N PHE A 144 3.36 17.05 3.42
CA PHE A 144 3.13 15.74 4.00
C PHE A 144 4.32 14.81 3.75
N LEU A 145 5.29 15.21 2.93
CA LEU A 145 6.49 14.44 2.62
C LEU A 145 7.70 15.37 2.47
N SER A 146 8.72 15.12 3.27
CA SER A 146 10.05 15.73 3.17
C SER A 146 11.05 14.66 2.74
N LEU A 147 11.79 14.90 1.68
CA LEU A 147 12.89 14.05 1.21
C LEU A 147 14.19 14.85 1.30
N TRP A 148 15.25 14.35 1.93
CA TRP A 148 16.54 15.04 1.89
C TRP A 148 17.68 14.08 1.60
N VAL A 149 18.67 14.57 0.85
CA VAL A 149 19.90 13.85 0.55
C VAL A 149 21.00 14.45 1.39
N ASP A 150 21.63 13.65 2.25
CA ASP A 150 22.75 14.10 3.07
C ASP A 150 24.07 14.17 2.27
N PHE A 151 25.16 14.50 2.95
CA PHE A 151 26.47 14.61 2.29
C PHE A 151 27.02 13.26 1.81
N ASP A 152 26.57 12.17 2.42
CA ASP A 152 26.97 10.78 2.13
C ASP A 152 26.09 10.15 1.03
N ASN A 153 25.32 10.95 0.30
CA ASN A 153 24.36 10.50 -0.73
C ASN A 153 23.30 9.53 -0.18
N THR A 154 22.99 9.63 1.11
CA THR A 154 21.89 8.88 1.69
C THR A 154 20.62 9.72 1.58
N LEU A 155 19.62 9.16 0.92
CA LEU A 155 18.28 9.70 0.84
C LEU A 155 17.53 9.32 2.11
N HIS A 156 17.09 10.32 2.83
CA HIS A 156 16.17 10.14 3.94
C HIS A 156 14.82 10.70 3.54
N TYR A 157 13.76 10.13 4.08
CA TYR A 157 12.44 10.69 3.93
C TYR A 157 11.65 10.62 5.22
N HIS A 158 10.75 11.59 5.36
CA HIS A 158 9.79 11.69 6.44
C HIS A 158 8.45 12.09 5.83
N SER A 159 7.41 11.32 6.10
CA SER A 159 6.05 11.63 5.69
C SER A 159 5.14 11.66 6.91
N HIS A 160 4.23 12.61 6.92
CA HIS A 160 3.22 12.74 7.96
C HIS A 160 1.89 13.17 7.35
N ILE A 161 0.95 12.22 7.29
CA ILE A 161 -0.43 12.44 6.86
C ILE A 161 -1.30 12.41 8.12
N ARG A 162 -1.87 13.56 8.50
CA ARG A 162 -2.63 13.69 9.77
C ARG A 162 -3.91 12.87 9.78
N THR A 163 -4.57 12.78 8.64
CA THR A 163 -5.82 12.05 8.48
C THR A 163 -5.84 11.50 7.06
N LEU A 164 -6.20 10.25 6.88
CA LEU A 164 -6.58 9.68 5.59
C LEU A 164 -8.03 9.25 5.75
N ALA A 165 -8.94 9.77 4.95
CA ALA A 165 -10.35 9.41 5.03
C ALA A 165 -10.89 9.25 3.61
N THR A 166 -11.35 8.05 3.31
CA THR A 166 -12.05 7.68 2.09
C THR A 166 -13.34 6.95 2.46
N ALA A 167 -14.16 6.59 1.47
CA ALA A 167 -15.40 5.87 1.72
C ALA A 167 -15.20 4.51 2.42
N SER A 168 -14.06 3.86 2.20
CA SER A 168 -13.77 2.51 2.71
C SER A 168 -12.60 2.45 3.69
N LEU A 169 -11.76 3.48 3.76
CA LEU A 169 -10.55 3.49 4.56
C LEU A 169 -10.44 4.79 5.34
N ARG A 170 -10.21 4.67 6.64
CA ARG A 170 -9.85 5.80 7.50
C ARG A 170 -8.58 5.48 8.27
N ALA A 171 -7.69 6.44 8.45
CA ALA A 171 -6.57 6.34 9.36
C ALA A 171 -6.31 7.72 9.97
N ASP A 172 -5.94 7.73 11.24
CA ASP A 172 -5.42 8.92 11.90
C ASP A 172 -3.90 8.81 11.93
N HIS A 173 -3.19 9.90 11.66
CA HIS A 173 -1.72 9.97 11.76
C HIS A 173 -0.98 8.79 11.09
N ILE A 174 -0.81 8.88 9.78
CA ILE A 174 0.12 8.00 9.05
C ILE A 174 1.48 8.69 9.04
N ILE A 175 2.46 8.07 9.68
CA ILE A 175 3.86 8.53 9.68
C ILE A 175 4.68 7.49 8.93
N SER A 176 5.49 7.93 7.98
CA SER A 176 6.40 7.05 7.25
C SER A 176 7.80 7.66 7.26
N ASP A 177 8.77 6.92 7.77
CA ASP A 177 10.15 7.34 7.89
C ASP A 177 11.05 6.33 7.18
N GLY A 178 12.14 6.78 6.58
CA GLY A 178 13.10 5.83 6.06
C GLY A 178 14.39 6.45 5.56
N VAL A 179 15.33 5.55 5.31
CA VAL A 179 16.70 5.84 4.90
C VAL A 179 17.07 4.86 3.80
N LEU A 180 17.45 5.43 2.65
CA LEU A 180 17.83 4.74 1.43
C LEU A 180 19.21 5.25 0.99
N SER A 181 20.19 4.35 0.90
CA SER A 181 21.51 4.63 0.34
C SER A 181 21.76 3.72 -0.86
N ALA A 182 22.32 4.29 -1.92
CA ALA A 182 22.73 3.53 -3.10
C ALA A 182 23.80 2.51 -2.73
N ASP A 183 24.74 2.93 -1.89
CA ASP A 183 25.95 2.19 -1.50
C ASP A 183 25.72 1.26 -0.30
N SER A 184 24.67 1.49 0.49
CA SER A 184 24.33 0.63 1.63
C SER A 184 23.66 -0.67 1.19
N LEU A 185 24.12 -1.76 1.82
CA LEU A 185 23.45 -3.05 1.76
C LEU A 185 22.13 -3.05 2.52
N HIS A 186 21.90 -2.09 3.43
CA HIS A 186 20.75 -2.02 4.32
C HIS A 186 20.03 -0.70 4.16
N ASN A 187 18.79 -0.76 3.67
CA ASN A 187 17.88 0.37 3.66
C ASN A 187 16.69 0.05 4.54
N LYS A 188 16.13 1.06 5.20
CA LYS A 188 15.04 0.87 6.16
C LYS A 188 13.89 1.83 5.85
N MET A 189 12.68 1.32 5.98
CA MET A 189 11.45 2.09 5.93
C MET A 189 10.57 1.63 7.09
N GLN A 190 9.91 2.57 7.74
CA GLN A 190 8.98 2.28 8.81
C GLN A 190 7.71 3.10 8.58
N ILE A 191 6.55 2.44 8.65
CA ILE A 191 5.24 3.06 8.52
C ILE A 191 4.47 2.81 9.81
N HIS A 192 3.92 3.87 10.38
CA HIS A 192 3.00 3.84 11.51
C HIS A 192 1.68 4.41 11.03
N ALA A 193 0.58 3.73 11.32
CA ALA A 193 -0.76 4.25 11.09
C ALA A 193 -1.58 4.02 12.37
N ASP A 194 -2.16 5.08 12.91
CA ASP A 194 -3.01 5.02 14.09
C ASP A 194 -4.50 4.99 13.68
N ASN A 195 -5.35 4.40 14.52
CA ASN A 195 -6.81 4.33 14.34
C ASN A 195 -7.26 3.96 12.92
N LEU A 196 -6.60 2.99 12.31
CA LEU A 196 -6.92 2.50 10.98
C LEU A 196 -8.28 1.79 11.03
N SER A 197 -9.24 2.25 10.24
CA SER A 197 -10.57 1.69 10.10
C SER A 197 -10.82 1.33 8.63
N LEU A 198 -11.18 0.07 8.38
CA LEU A 198 -11.55 -0.41 7.06
C LEU A 198 -13.03 -0.82 7.09
N ILE A 199 -13.82 -0.14 6.27
CA ILE A 199 -15.24 -0.39 6.07
C ILE A 199 -15.40 -1.23 4.81
N ALA A 200 -15.86 -2.46 4.98
CA ALA A 200 -16.24 -3.35 3.91
C ALA A 200 -17.73 -3.70 4.02
N THR A 201 -18.31 -4.18 2.91
CA THR A 201 -19.71 -4.67 2.90
C THR A 201 -19.95 -5.75 3.97
N THR A 202 -18.93 -6.56 4.25
CA THR A 202 -18.97 -7.67 5.21
C THR A 202 -18.63 -7.27 6.63
N GLY A 203 -18.21 -6.04 6.89
CA GLY A 203 -17.93 -5.58 8.25
C GLY A 203 -17.00 -4.38 8.37
N LEU A 204 -16.70 -4.05 9.61
CA LEU A 204 -15.81 -2.98 10.05
C LEU A 204 -14.59 -3.58 10.77
N LEU A 205 -13.40 -3.23 10.31
CA LEU A 205 -12.13 -3.60 10.93
C LEU A 205 -11.48 -2.35 11.54
N GLU A 206 -11.30 -2.31 12.86
CA GLU A 206 -10.72 -1.17 13.57
C GLU A 206 -9.39 -1.57 14.23
N ILE A 207 -8.28 -1.12 13.65
CA ILE A 207 -6.90 -1.34 14.10
C ILE A 207 -6.38 -0.07 14.79
N PRO A 208 -6.24 -0.07 16.13
CA PRO A 208 -5.80 1.13 16.85
C PRO A 208 -4.40 1.61 16.47
N ARG A 209 -3.52 0.67 16.09
CA ARG A 209 -2.18 0.98 15.58
C ARG A 209 -1.65 -0.15 14.72
N LEU A 210 -1.13 0.20 13.56
CA LEU A 210 -0.39 -0.65 12.64
C LEU A 210 1.05 -0.12 12.53
N ILE A 211 2.02 -1.02 12.68
CA ILE A 211 3.44 -0.75 12.45
C ILE A 211 3.93 -1.70 11.35
N ILE A 212 4.57 -1.15 10.33
CA ILE A 212 5.19 -1.88 9.24
C ILE A 212 6.66 -1.47 9.19
N ASP A 213 7.56 -2.42 9.38
CA ASP A 213 9.00 -2.25 9.23
C ASP A 213 9.45 -2.95 7.95
N VAL A 214 10.18 -2.26 7.09
CA VAL A 214 10.68 -2.76 5.82
C VAL A 214 12.19 -2.63 5.80
N ASP A 215 12.88 -3.76 5.86
CA ASP A 215 14.32 -3.87 5.69
C ASP A 215 14.63 -4.32 4.25
N ILE A 216 15.31 -3.47 3.48
CA ILE A 216 15.73 -3.77 2.11
C ILE A 216 17.20 -4.14 2.15
N ASN A 217 17.49 -5.41 1.87
CA ASN A 217 18.85 -5.94 1.80
C ASN A 217 19.28 -6.14 0.34
N LYS A 218 20.36 -5.46 -0.09
CA LYS A 218 20.94 -5.58 -1.43
C LYS A 218 22.18 -6.50 -1.39
N GLN A 219 22.03 -7.83 -1.33
CA GLN A 219 23.19 -8.72 -1.43
C GLN A 219 23.49 -9.08 -2.87
N LYS A 220 24.66 -8.66 -3.39
CA LYS A 220 25.39 -8.92 -4.68
C LYS A 220 24.66 -9.46 -5.94
N GLN A 221 23.58 -10.25 -5.86
CA GLN A 221 22.73 -10.69 -6.98
C GLN A 221 21.24 -10.90 -6.62
N ARG A 222 20.82 -10.62 -5.38
CA ARG A 222 19.44 -10.76 -4.91
C ARG A 222 19.00 -9.47 -4.25
N GLN A 223 17.96 -8.85 -4.81
CA GLN A 223 17.21 -7.84 -4.09
C GLN A 223 16.22 -8.57 -3.19
N GLN A 224 16.47 -8.51 -1.88
CA GLN A 224 15.56 -9.03 -0.87
C GLN A 224 14.97 -7.87 -0.09
N LYS A 225 13.63 -7.77 -0.08
CA LYS A 225 12.90 -6.87 0.81
C LYS A 225 12.25 -7.73 1.88
N LEU A 226 12.58 -7.49 3.14
CA LEU A 226 11.98 -8.15 4.29
C LEU A 226 11.03 -7.17 4.95
N ILE A 227 9.76 -7.52 5.00
CA ILE A 227 8.68 -6.71 5.55
C ILE A 227 8.23 -7.40 6.82
N HIS A 228 8.36 -6.75 7.97
CA HIS A 228 7.74 -7.13 9.22
C HIS A 228 6.54 -6.22 9.47
N TYR A 229 5.45 -6.76 9.99
CA TYR A 229 4.36 -5.92 10.44
C TYR A 229 3.77 -6.48 11.73
N THR A 230 3.29 -5.57 12.58
CA THR A 230 2.65 -5.88 13.84
C THR A 230 1.53 -4.88 14.10
N THR A 231 0.42 -5.36 14.65
CA THR A 231 -0.68 -4.49 15.10
C THR A 231 -0.82 -4.50 16.61
N LYS A 232 -1.34 -3.42 17.17
CA LYS A 232 -1.94 -3.46 18.50
C LYS A 232 -3.22 -4.30 18.49
N PRO A 233 -3.68 -4.79 19.65
CA PRO A 233 -4.96 -5.49 19.75
C PRO A 233 -6.10 -4.69 19.10
N PHE A 234 -6.85 -5.31 18.20
CA PHE A 234 -7.84 -4.67 17.34
C PHE A 234 -9.16 -5.44 17.33
N LYS A 235 -10.25 -4.78 16.94
CA LYS A 235 -11.59 -5.37 16.90
C LYS A 235 -12.02 -5.59 15.46
N LEU A 236 -12.64 -6.74 15.20
CA LEU A 236 -13.33 -7.04 13.95
C LEU A 236 -14.83 -7.12 14.24
N THR A 237 -15.62 -6.29 13.57
CA THR A 237 -17.08 -6.31 13.63
C THR A 237 -17.61 -6.79 12.29
N LEU A 238 -18.20 -7.98 12.22
CA LEU A 238 -18.77 -8.51 10.97
C LEU A 238 -20.24 -8.12 10.83
N SER A 239 -20.66 -7.76 9.61
CA SER A 239 -22.06 -7.54 9.25
C SER A 239 -22.86 -8.82 9.53
N GLY A 240 -23.93 -8.72 10.33
CA GLY A 240 -24.75 -9.86 10.74
C GLY A 240 -24.39 -10.47 12.11
N MET A 241 -23.31 -10.04 12.77
CA MET A 241 -23.11 -10.31 14.20
C MET A 241 -23.97 -9.36 15.04
N SER A 242 -25.29 -9.49 14.96
CA SER A 242 -26.22 -8.79 15.86
C SER A 242 -26.33 -9.57 17.18
N GLY A 243 -25.63 -9.14 18.23
CA GLY A 243 -25.77 -9.75 19.54
C GLY A 243 -24.75 -9.26 20.57
N THR A 244 -25.06 -9.50 21.85
CA THR A 244 -24.25 -9.27 23.06
C THR A 244 -22.95 -10.12 23.13
N VAL A 245 -22.57 -10.78 22.04
CA VAL A 245 -21.34 -11.58 21.98
C VAL A 245 -20.15 -10.64 22.04
N SER A 246 -19.31 -10.81 23.08
CA SER A 246 -18.07 -10.06 23.24
C SER A 246 -17.27 -10.07 21.94
N LYS A 247 -17.05 -8.89 21.35
CA LYS A 247 -16.34 -8.76 20.07
C LYS A 247 -14.91 -9.29 20.26
N PRO A 248 -14.48 -10.33 19.55
CA PRO A 248 -13.15 -10.89 19.73
C PRO A 248 -12.11 -9.82 19.41
N ILE A 249 -11.12 -9.71 20.29
CA ILE A 249 -9.96 -8.85 20.11
C ILE A 249 -8.86 -9.70 19.47
N PHE A 250 -8.23 -9.17 18.43
CA PHE A 250 -7.18 -9.85 17.68
C PHE A 250 -5.88 -9.07 17.71
N ILE A 251 -4.76 -9.77 17.59
CA ILE A 251 -3.45 -9.21 17.26
C ILE A 251 -3.01 -9.83 15.95
N ALA A 252 -2.58 -9.02 15.00
CA ALA A 252 -1.97 -9.49 13.77
C ALA A 252 -0.46 -9.22 13.81
N LYS A 253 0.32 -10.22 13.44
CA LYS A 253 1.77 -10.09 13.27
C LYS A 253 2.22 -10.95 12.11
N GLY A 254 3.29 -10.55 11.45
CA GLY A 254 3.83 -11.37 10.38
C GLY A 254 5.11 -10.83 9.79
N ASN A 255 5.65 -11.65 8.90
CA ASN A 255 6.85 -11.36 8.15
C ASN A 255 6.67 -11.82 6.71
N LEU A 256 7.10 -11.00 5.75
CA LEU A 256 7.00 -11.25 4.33
C LEU A 256 8.33 -10.88 3.67
N ALA A 257 8.97 -11.85 3.05
CA ALA A 257 10.15 -11.67 2.23
C ALA A 257 9.75 -11.61 0.75
N HIS A 258 10.06 -10.49 0.11
CA HIS A 258 10.05 -10.35 -1.34
C HIS A 258 11.47 -10.60 -1.87
N ILE A 259 11.67 -11.74 -2.52
CA ILE A 259 12.96 -12.13 -3.10
C ILE A 259 12.76 -12.20 -4.62
N ASN A 260 13.41 -11.28 -5.33
CA ASN A 260 13.27 -11.10 -6.77
C ASN A 260 11.82 -10.79 -7.20
N GLN A 261 11.04 -11.80 -7.61
CA GLN A 261 9.64 -11.66 -8.05
C GLN A 261 8.67 -12.55 -7.26
N PHE A 262 9.11 -13.03 -6.08
CA PHE A 262 8.35 -13.98 -5.27
C PHE A 262 8.23 -13.51 -3.83
N LEU A 263 7.06 -13.74 -3.25
CA LEU A 263 6.72 -13.50 -1.85
C LEU A 263 6.75 -14.80 -1.07
N SER A 264 7.37 -14.78 0.10
CA SER A 264 7.33 -15.88 1.07
C SER A 264 7.23 -15.31 2.48
N GLY A 265 6.43 -15.89 3.36
CA GLY A 265 6.21 -15.29 4.66
C GLY A 265 5.12 -15.98 5.47
N LYS A 266 4.87 -15.42 6.64
CA LYS A 266 3.83 -15.88 7.58
C LYS A 266 3.05 -14.68 8.10
N LEU A 267 1.74 -14.75 8.03
CA LEU A 267 0.78 -13.89 8.72
C LEU A 267 0.14 -14.70 9.84
N GLN A 268 0.06 -14.12 11.03
CA GLN A 268 -0.57 -14.72 12.21
C GLN A 268 -1.60 -13.75 12.75
N LEU A 269 -2.78 -14.27 13.06
CA LEU A 269 -3.87 -13.56 13.72
C LEU A 269 -4.23 -14.34 14.98
N ILE A 270 -4.07 -13.72 16.16
CA ILE A 270 -4.16 -14.39 17.45
C ILE A 270 -5.14 -13.64 18.35
N THR A 271 -5.97 -14.35 19.12
CA THR A 271 -6.77 -13.75 20.20
C THR A 271 -5.97 -13.71 21.51
N PRO A 272 -5.51 -12.53 21.99
CA PRO A 272 -4.51 -12.45 23.06
C PRO A 272 -5.04 -12.88 24.42
N GLN A 273 -6.33 -12.67 24.70
CA GLN A 273 -6.92 -12.94 26.02
C GLN A 273 -7.07 -14.43 26.31
N THR A 274 -7.22 -15.25 25.28
CA THR A 274 -7.54 -16.66 25.46
C THR A 274 -6.62 -17.61 24.70
N LYS A 275 -5.80 -17.11 23.76
CA LYS A 275 -5.06 -17.92 22.76
C LYS A 275 -5.92 -19.02 22.13
N GLN A 276 -7.25 -18.88 22.15
CA GLN A 276 -8.19 -19.92 21.74
C GLN A 276 -8.25 -20.07 20.22
N LEU A 277 -7.85 -19.02 19.50
CA LEU A 277 -7.88 -18.98 18.05
C LEU A 277 -6.57 -18.39 17.54
N GLU A 278 -5.85 -19.19 16.76
CA GLU A 278 -4.70 -18.74 15.99
C GLU A 278 -4.91 -19.09 14.52
N LEU A 279 -5.08 -18.06 13.69
CA LEU A 279 -5.11 -18.19 12.24
C LEU A 279 -3.74 -17.84 11.68
N ILE A 280 -3.14 -18.77 10.95
CA ILE A 280 -1.84 -18.64 10.31
C ILE A 280 -2.03 -18.75 8.80
N ILE A 281 -1.54 -17.76 8.07
CA ILE A 281 -1.42 -17.82 6.60
C ILE A 281 0.07 -17.83 6.26
N THR A 282 0.53 -18.88 5.60
CA THR A 282 1.92 -19.01 5.14
C THR A 282 1.94 -18.96 3.62
N LEU A 283 2.77 -18.06 3.09
CA LEU A 283 3.04 -17.94 1.66
C LEU A 283 4.43 -18.51 1.39
N ARG A 284 4.58 -19.28 0.32
CA ARG A 284 5.90 -19.71 -0.17
C ARG A 284 5.94 -19.48 -1.67
N ASP A 285 7.01 -18.84 -2.13
CA ASP A 285 7.31 -18.67 -3.55
C ASP A 285 6.11 -18.16 -4.38
N VAL A 286 5.26 -17.29 -3.82
CA VAL A 286 4.09 -16.74 -4.50
C VAL A 286 4.53 -15.62 -5.44
N SER A 287 4.25 -15.73 -6.75
CA SER A 287 4.66 -14.70 -7.71
C SER A 287 3.98 -13.36 -7.42
N THR A 288 4.75 -12.28 -7.29
CA THR A 288 4.21 -10.92 -7.10
C THR A 288 3.38 -10.47 -8.28
N ARG A 289 3.89 -10.67 -9.51
CA ARG A 289 3.18 -10.35 -10.74
C ARG A 289 1.86 -11.12 -10.85
N GLY A 290 1.88 -12.42 -10.53
CA GLY A 290 0.67 -13.24 -10.51
C GLY A 290 -0.35 -12.76 -9.48
N TYR A 291 0.11 -12.38 -8.27
CA TYR A 291 -0.74 -11.82 -7.22
C TYR A 291 -1.34 -10.46 -7.60
N GLN A 292 -0.57 -9.57 -8.24
CA GLN A 292 -1.09 -8.29 -8.74
C GLN A 292 -2.18 -8.49 -9.80
N GLN A 293 -1.97 -9.41 -10.75
CA GLN A 293 -2.98 -9.74 -11.76
C GLN A 293 -4.24 -10.33 -11.12
N PHE A 294 -4.09 -11.11 -10.05
CA PHE A 294 -5.20 -11.61 -9.27
C PHE A 294 -6.00 -10.45 -8.63
N LEU A 295 -5.33 -9.50 -7.97
CA LEU A 295 -5.98 -8.34 -7.37
C LEU A 295 -6.69 -7.47 -8.42
N GLN A 296 -6.09 -7.27 -9.60
CA GLN A 296 -6.71 -6.53 -10.69
C GLN A 296 -8.00 -7.22 -11.20
N ALA A 297 -7.95 -8.54 -11.39
CA ALA A 297 -9.12 -9.30 -11.83
C ALA A 297 -10.22 -9.35 -10.76
N GLU A 298 -9.88 -9.45 -9.47
CA GLU A 298 -10.86 -9.34 -8.36
C GLU A 298 -11.49 -7.94 -8.29
N ALA A 299 -10.70 -6.88 -8.48
CA ALA A 299 -11.22 -5.50 -8.52
C ALA A 299 -12.19 -5.30 -9.70
N GLN A 300 -11.88 -5.82 -10.88
CA GLN A 300 -12.78 -5.81 -12.04
C GLN A 300 -14.07 -6.57 -11.75
N ALA A 301 -13.98 -7.76 -11.14
CA ALA A 301 -15.16 -8.55 -10.77
C ALA A 301 -16.02 -7.84 -9.71
N PHE A 302 -15.40 -7.11 -8.77
CA PHE A 302 -16.10 -6.29 -7.80
C PHE A 302 -16.83 -5.12 -8.45
N ASN A 303 -16.17 -4.40 -9.37
CA ASN A 303 -16.79 -3.31 -10.12
C ASN A 303 -18.02 -3.80 -10.91
N LEU A 304 -17.92 -4.94 -11.60
CA LEU A 304 -19.06 -5.56 -12.29
C LEU A 304 -20.24 -5.85 -11.33
N LYS A 305 -19.96 -6.31 -10.11
CA LYS A 305 -21.01 -6.52 -9.10
C LYS A 305 -21.66 -5.22 -8.64
N GLN A 306 -20.91 -4.13 -8.52
CA GLN A 306 -21.47 -2.82 -8.22
C GLN A 306 -22.37 -2.34 -9.35
N GLN A 307 -21.98 -2.53 -10.61
CA GLN A 307 -22.82 -2.21 -11.77
C GLN A 307 -24.12 -3.02 -11.78
N ILE A 308 -24.08 -4.30 -11.40
CA ILE A 308 -25.29 -5.10 -11.22
C ILE A 308 -26.18 -4.51 -10.13
N GLN A 309 -25.61 -4.12 -8.99
CA GLN A 309 -26.34 -3.53 -7.89
C GLN A 309 -27.03 -2.22 -8.31
N TRP A 310 -26.32 -1.33 -9.01
CA TRP A 310 -26.90 -0.10 -9.56
C TRP A 310 -28.00 -0.38 -10.59
N THR A 311 -27.78 -1.34 -11.49
CA THR A 311 -28.80 -1.73 -12.47
C THR A 311 -30.05 -2.31 -11.78
N LEU A 312 -29.86 -3.08 -10.69
CA LEU A 312 -30.95 -3.60 -9.89
C LEU A 312 -31.75 -2.49 -9.19
N GLU A 313 -31.09 -1.42 -8.78
CA GLU A 313 -31.73 -0.27 -8.12
C GLU A 313 -32.48 0.63 -9.10
N GLU A 314 -31.97 0.79 -10.33
CA GLU A 314 -32.50 1.74 -11.30
C GLU A 314 -33.46 1.13 -12.33
N ASN A 315 -33.19 -0.10 -12.80
CA ASN A 315 -33.81 -0.66 -14.00
C ASN A 315 -34.13 -2.17 -13.91
N ALA A 316 -34.19 -2.77 -12.71
CA ALA A 316 -34.43 -4.23 -12.57
C ALA A 316 -35.72 -4.74 -13.24
N GLU A 317 -36.73 -3.89 -13.33
CA GLU A 317 -38.07 -4.25 -13.80
C GLU A 317 -38.19 -4.19 -15.33
N THR A 318 -37.24 -3.56 -16.04
CA THR A 318 -37.29 -3.47 -17.50
C THR A 318 -36.61 -4.68 -18.15
N PRO A 319 -37.10 -5.15 -19.31
CA PRO A 319 -36.42 -6.20 -20.08
C PRO A 319 -34.96 -5.85 -20.37
N GLU A 320 -34.69 -4.58 -20.69
CA GLU A 320 -33.34 -4.08 -20.97
C GLU A 320 -32.43 -4.16 -19.73
N GLY A 321 -32.95 -3.87 -18.53
CA GLY A 321 -32.21 -4.00 -17.29
C GLY A 321 -31.91 -5.45 -16.94
N GLN A 322 -32.84 -6.37 -17.18
CA GLN A 322 -32.63 -7.81 -16.98
C GLN A 322 -31.57 -8.36 -17.95
N ASP A 323 -31.64 -7.99 -19.22
CA ASP A 323 -30.63 -8.36 -20.23
C ASP A 323 -29.24 -7.82 -19.86
N HIS A 324 -29.18 -6.58 -19.36
CA HIS A 324 -27.93 -5.99 -18.90
C HIS A 324 -27.35 -6.72 -17.68
N ILE A 325 -28.18 -7.06 -16.69
CA ILE A 325 -27.77 -7.87 -15.53
C ILE A 325 -27.25 -9.23 -15.97
N TRP A 326 -27.91 -9.89 -16.93
CA TRP A 326 -27.45 -11.17 -17.47
C TRP A 326 -26.07 -11.06 -18.14
N LEU A 327 -25.87 -10.02 -18.97
CA LEU A 327 -24.58 -9.74 -19.60
C LEU A 327 -23.47 -9.48 -18.57
N LEU A 328 -23.76 -8.72 -17.51
CA LEU A 328 -22.79 -8.46 -16.44
C LEU A 328 -22.44 -9.73 -15.65
N ASN A 329 -23.41 -10.61 -15.40
CA ASN A 329 -23.15 -11.90 -14.77
C ASN A 329 -22.27 -12.81 -15.65
N ASP A 330 -22.52 -12.87 -16.97
CA ASP A 330 -21.66 -13.63 -17.89
C ASP A 330 -20.21 -13.11 -17.86
N LYS A 331 -20.01 -11.79 -17.86
CA LYS A 331 -18.67 -11.19 -17.70
C LYS A 331 -18.00 -11.57 -16.38
N ILE A 332 -18.74 -11.63 -15.27
CA ILE A 332 -18.22 -12.07 -13.97
C ILE A 332 -17.77 -13.53 -14.04
N ASP A 333 -18.55 -14.41 -14.67
CA ASP A 333 -18.20 -15.82 -14.77
C ASP A 333 -17.00 -16.06 -15.71
N GLN A 334 -16.91 -15.30 -16.80
CA GLN A 334 -15.70 -15.27 -17.64
C GLN A 334 -14.47 -14.85 -16.82
N GLN A 335 -14.58 -13.79 -16.02
CA GLN A 335 -13.49 -13.32 -15.13
C GLN A 335 -13.10 -14.36 -14.08
N ARG A 336 -14.07 -15.06 -13.47
CA ARG A 336 -13.81 -16.18 -12.55
C ARG A 336 -13.04 -17.33 -13.21
N GLY A 337 -13.36 -17.64 -14.47
CA GLY A 337 -12.59 -18.59 -15.27
C GLY A 337 -11.13 -18.17 -15.45
N GLN A 338 -10.87 -16.88 -15.68
CA GLN A 338 -9.52 -16.32 -15.78
C GLN A 338 -8.78 -16.33 -14.44
N LEU A 339 -9.45 -16.04 -13.33
CA LEU A 339 -8.86 -16.07 -11.99
C LEU A 339 -8.26 -17.43 -11.67
N THR A 340 -8.91 -18.53 -12.05
CA THR A 340 -8.35 -19.89 -11.89
C THR A 340 -6.99 -20.02 -12.58
N LYS A 341 -6.89 -19.53 -13.83
CA LYS A 341 -5.63 -19.55 -14.59
C LYS A 341 -4.58 -18.64 -13.96
N ILE A 342 -4.96 -17.45 -13.49
CA ILE A 342 -4.05 -16.52 -12.82
C ILE A 342 -3.49 -17.16 -11.55
N VAL A 343 -4.34 -17.70 -10.68
CA VAL A 343 -3.93 -18.33 -9.43
C VAL A 343 -3.02 -19.53 -9.71
N ALA A 344 -3.49 -20.49 -10.52
CA ALA A 344 -2.77 -21.74 -10.75
C ALA A 344 -1.47 -21.52 -11.55
N GLN A 345 -1.51 -20.74 -12.63
CA GLN A 345 -0.41 -20.70 -13.60
C GLN A 345 0.55 -19.53 -13.37
N LYS A 346 0.07 -18.42 -12.80
CA LYS A 346 0.86 -17.19 -12.66
C LYS A 346 1.28 -16.95 -11.22
N MET A 347 0.32 -16.98 -10.28
CA MET A 347 0.57 -16.75 -8.87
C MET A 347 1.34 -17.92 -8.23
N LEU A 348 0.88 -19.16 -8.49
CA LEU A 348 1.51 -20.40 -8.01
C LEU A 348 2.39 -21.05 -9.10
N SER A 349 3.16 -20.22 -9.80
CA SER A 349 3.91 -20.62 -11.00
C SER A 349 5.08 -21.56 -10.75
N LYS A 350 5.60 -21.67 -9.51
CA LYS A 350 6.64 -22.65 -9.17
C LYS A 350 6.01 -23.90 -8.57
N LYS A 351 6.65 -25.05 -8.79
CA LYS A 351 6.30 -26.30 -8.10
C LYS A 351 6.37 -26.20 -6.57
N THR A 352 7.19 -25.27 -6.05
CA THR A 352 7.33 -25.01 -4.61
C THR A 352 6.34 -23.96 -4.09
N SER A 353 5.58 -23.31 -4.97
CA SER A 353 4.61 -22.29 -4.58
C SER A 353 3.47 -22.92 -3.78
N LEU A 354 3.17 -22.35 -2.62
CA LEU A 354 2.02 -22.76 -1.81
C LEU A 354 1.45 -21.60 -1.01
N ILE A 355 0.16 -21.70 -0.74
CA ILE A 355 -0.54 -20.90 0.27
C ILE A 355 -1.10 -21.90 1.29
N ASN A 356 -0.61 -21.85 2.51
CA ASN A 356 -1.09 -22.68 3.61
C ASN A 356 -1.88 -21.81 4.58
N ILE A 357 -3.13 -22.14 4.82
CA ILE A 357 -3.98 -21.50 5.81
C ILE A 357 -4.22 -22.53 6.91
N SER A 358 -3.77 -22.26 8.12
CA SER A 358 -4.02 -23.12 9.27
C SER A 358 -4.75 -22.37 10.36
N LEU A 359 -5.73 -23.03 10.96
CA LEU A 359 -6.52 -22.52 12.06
C LEU A 359 -6.37 -23.48 13.24
N ASP A 360 -5.69 -23.01 14.27
CA ASP A 360 -5.52 -23.70 15.54
C ASP A 360 -6.59 -23.25 16.52
N THR A 361 -7.30 -24.23 17.09
CA THR A 361 -8.29 -24.02 18.14
C THR A 361 -7.85 -24.80 19.38
N THR A 362 -7.89 -24.22 20.58
CA THR A 362 -7.46 -24.94 21.78
C THR A 362 -8.52 -25.96 22.23
N LYS A 363 -8.13 -27.06 22.89
CA LYS A 363 -9.07 -28.05 23.48
C LYS A 363 -10.02 -27.43 24.52
N GLU A 364 -9.62 -26.31 25.12
CA GLU A 364 -10.40 -25.52 26.06
C GLU A 364 -11.19 -24.37 25.38
N ALA A 365 -11.14 -24.25 24.05
CA ALA A 365 -11.94 -23.28 23.30
C ALA A 365 -13.39 -23.75 23.23
N THR A 366 -14.11 -23.65 24.35
CA THR A 366 -15.53 -24.01 24.43
C THR A 366 -16.43 -23.15 23.55
N ILE A 367 -15.95 -22.11 22.86
CA ILE A 367 -16.82 -21.27 22.03
C ILE A 367 -16.06 -20.71 20.81
N LEU A 368 -15.67 -21.58 19.87
CA LEU A 368 -15.92 -21.20 18.49
C LEU A 368 -17.45 -21.02 18.40
N PRO A 369 -17.97 -19.84 18.03
CA PRO A 369 -19.40 -19.68 17.81
C PRO A 369 -19.90 -20.83 16.94
N GLU A 370 -21.03 -21.44 17.31
CA GLU A 370 -21.55 -22.65 16.68
C GLU A 370 -21.57 -22.53 15.14
N PHE A 371 -21.94 -21.35 14.64
CA PHE A 371 -21.91 -21.07 13.21
C PHE A 371 -20.51 -21.26 12.60
N MET A 372 -19.42 -20.78 13.23
CA MET A 372 -18.05 -20.97 12.71
C MET A 372 -17.62 -22.43 12.77
N TYR A 373 -17.97 -23.15 13.84
CA TYR A 373 -17.67 -24.58 13.94
C TYR A 373 -18.34 -25.37 12.81
N GLN A 374 -19.63 -25.12 12.57
CA GLN A 374 -20.38 -25.76 11.48
C GLN A 374 -19.78 -25.43 10.11
N LYS A 375 -19.30 -24.19 9.89
CA LYS A 375 -18.60 -23.82 8.65
C LYS A 375 -17.32 -24.62 8.45
N LEU A 376 -16.45 -24.66 9.46
CA LEU A 376 -15.20 -25.39 9.40
C LEU A 376 -15.43 -26.89 9.17
N LEU A 377 -16.44 -27.47 9.82
CA LEU A 377 -16.82 -28.86 9.63
C LEU A 377 -17.28 -29.13 8.19
N ARG A 378 -18.14 -28.27 7.63
CA ARG A 378 -18.60 -28.40 6.23
C ARG A 378 -17.45 -28.25 5.23
N TYR A 379 -16.57 -27.28 5.43
CA TYR A 379 -15.39 -27.13 4.59
C TYR A 379 -14.47 -28.35 4.68
N SER A 380 -14.38 -28.98 5.85
CA SER A 380 -13.66 -30.24 5.99
C SER A 380 -14.33 -31.40 5.26
N GLN A 381 -15.65 -31.55 5.40
CA GLN A 381 -16.44 -32.57 4.69
C GLN A 381 -16.36 -32.43 3.15
N ARG A 382 -16.22 -31.19 2.65
CA ARG A 382 -16.02 -30.90 1.22
C ARG A 382 -14.58 -31.09 0.74
N GLY A 383 -13.67 -31.57 1.61
CA GLY A 383 -12.26 -31.76 1.27
C GLY A 383 -11.46 -30.45 1.12
N MET A 384 -12.03 -29.30 1.53
CA MET A 384 -11.32 -28.01 1.51
C MET A 384 -10.47 -27.79 2.75
N LEU A 385 -10.79 -28.47 3.86
CA LEU A 385 -10.01 -28.44 5.10
C LEU A 385 -9.65 -29.85 5.56
N ASN A 386 -8.38 -30.06 5.83
CA ASN A 386 -7.92 -31.22 6.58
C ASN A 386 -8.11 -30.92 8.06
N LYS A 387 -8.92 -31.73 8.77
CA LYS A 387 -9.11 -31.62 10.21
C LYS A 387 -8.28 -32.68 10.92
N ILE A 388 -7.40 -32.25 11.82
CA ILE A 388 -6.66 -33.13 12.73
C ILE A 388 -6.89 -32.62 14.14
N GLU A 389 -7.71 -33.33 14.91
CA GLU A 389 -8.21 -32.86 16.22
C GLU A 389 -8.84 -31.46 16.13
N ASN A 390 -8.17 -30.45 16.68
CA ASN A 390 -8.59 -29.06 16.74
C ASN A 390 -7.79 -28.14 15.79
N HIS A 391 -7.03 -28.75 14.89
CA HIS A 391 -6.29 -28.08 13.83
C HIS A 391 -7.04 -28.25 12.50
N TYR A 392 -7.33 -27.13 11.84
CA TYR A 392 -7.88 -27.12 10.48
C TYR A 392 -6.84 -26.56 9.52
N GLN A 393 -6.57 -27.26 8.42
CA GLN A 393 -5.55 -26.87 7.46
C GLN A 393 -6.09 -26.87 6.03
N MET A 394 -5.79 -25.80 5.29
CA MET A 394 -5.99 -25.67 3.85
C MET A 394 -4.63 -25.44 3.19
N VAL A 395 -4.28 -26.28 2.23
CA VAL A 395 -3.09 -26.14 1.41
C VAL A 395 -3.50 -25.91 -0.04
N ILE A 396 -3.22 -24.73 -0.55
CA ILE A 396 -3.48 -24.35 -1.94
C ILE A 396 -2.16 -24.40 -2.70
N THR A 397 -2.12 -25.20 -3.76
CA THR A 397 -0.96 -25.40 -4.64
C THR A 397 -1.40 -25.41 -6.10
N SER A 398 -0.44 -25.48 -7.03
CA SER A 398 -0.74 -25.80 -8.43
C SER A 398 0.07 -26.97 -8.93
N ALA A 399 -0.57 -27.83 -9.72
CA ALA A 399 0.08 -28.86 -10.51
C ALA A 399 -0.59 -28.95 -11.89
N ASN A 400 0.20 -29.08 -12.95
CA ASN A 400 -0.29 -29.24 -14.32
C ASN A 400 -1.34 -28.18 -14.71
N ASN A 401 -1.10 -26.92 -14.34
CA ASN A 401 -1.99 -25.78 -14.59
C ASN A 401 -3.37 -25.87 -13.92
N LYS A 402 -3.54 -26.78 -12.96
CA LYS A 402 -4.74 -26.92 -12.14
C LYS A 402 -4.48 -26.34 -10.75
N LEU A 403 -5.52 -25.77 -10.16
CA LEU A 403 -5.52 -25.37 -8.75
C LEU A 403 -5.85 -26.60 -7.91
N LEU A 404 -5.02 -26.86 -6.91
CA LEU A 404 -5.22 -27.95 -5.96
C LEU A 404 -5.47 -27.37 -4.57
N VAL A 405 -6.56 -27.79 -3.94
CA VAL A 405 -6.86 -27.51 -2.52
C VAL A 405 -6.85 -28.83 -1.78
N ASN A 406 -5.89 -29.03 -0.87
CA ASN A 406 -5.66 -30.30 -0.16
C ASN A 406 -5.61 -31.51 -1.12
N HIS A 407 -4.89 -31.36 -2.24
CA HIS A 407 -4.76 -32.35 -3.33
C HIS A 407 -6.00 -32.54 -4.22
N ASN A 408 -7.13 -31.90 -3.91
CA ASN A 408 -8.32 -31.93 -4.75
C ASN A 408 -8.23 -30.86 -5.85
N SER A 409 -8.37 -31.29 -7.10
CA SER A 409 -8.42 -30.36 -8.24
C SER A 409 -9.76 -29.64 -8.26
N MET A 410 -9.75 -28.31 -8.27
CA MET A 410 -10.96 -27.50 -8.37
C MET A 410 -10.70 -26.20 -9.14
N THR A 411 -11.74 -25.54 -9.64
CA THR A 411 -11.60 -24.19 -10.20
C THR A 411 -11.65 -23.14 -9.08
N TRP A 412 -11.19 -21.91 -9.36
CA TRP A 412 -11.37 -20.78 -8.43
C TRP A 412 -12.85 -20.45 -8.22
N GLY A 413 -13.67 -20.62 -9.26
CA GLY A 413 -15.12 -20.48 -9.16
C GLY A 413 -15.73 -21.47 -8.17
N ASP A 414 -15.39 -22.76 -8.29
CA ASP A 414 -15.85 -23.81 -7.37
C ASP A 414 -15.39 -23.54 -5.94
N PHE A 415 -14.13 -23.10 -5.79
CA PHE A 415 -13.57 -22.71 -4.49
C PHE A 415 -14.38 -21.57 -3.85
N LEU A 416 -14.64 -20.48 -4.59
CA LEU A 416 -15.44 -19.36 -4.09
C LEU A 416 -16.89 -19.76 -3.82
N GLN A 417 -17.51 -20.56 -4.70
CA GLN A 417 -18.87 -21.04 -4.50
C GLN A 417 -18.97 -21.91 -3.26
N ALA A 418 -17.98 -22.77 -3.01
CA ALA A 418 -17.92 -23.60 -1.82
C ALA A 418 -17.77 -22.76 -0.54
N LEU A 419 -17.13 -21.58 -0.61
CA LEU A 419 -17.09 -20.61 0.48
C LEU A 419 -18.42 -19.84 0.63
N ALA A 420 -19.10 -19.54 -0.47
CA ALA A 420 -20.26 -18.64 -0.54
C ALA A 420 -21.64 -19.30 -0.37
N THR A 421 -21.76 -20.64 -0.33
CA THR A 421 -23.03 -21.39 -0.35
C THR A 421 -23.89 -21.27 0.93
N GLU A 422 -24.03 -20.07 1.46
CA GLU A 422 -24.62 -19.78 2.78
C GLU A 422 -25.66 -18.66 2.78
N ARG A 423 -26.12 -18.18 1.63
CA ARG A 423 -27.36 -17.39 1.57
C ARG A 423 -28.53 -18.35 1.42
N ASN A 424 -28.93 -18.99 2.50
CA ASN A 424 -30.29 -19.51 2.74
C ASN A 424 -30.47 -19.75 4.25
#